data_AF-A0A2E3Q5X4-F1
#
_entry.id   AF-A0A2E3Q5X4-F1
#
_cell.length_a   1.000
_cell.length_b   1.000
_cell.length_c   1.000
_cell.angle_alpha   90.00
_cell.angle_beta   90.00
_cell.angle_gamma   90.00
#
_symmetry.space_group_name_H-M   'P 1'
#
loop_
_entity.id
_entity.type
_entity.pdbx_description
1 polymer ?
#
loop_
_entity_poly.entity_id
_entity_poly.type
_entity_poly.pdbx_seq_one_letter_code
_entity_poly.pdbx_strand_id
1 'polypeptide(L)' 'MIEALKSDEIVQKVGGRFRLTALIQRRLGEIIDGARPLVERNGMSDLEVVIQEIMQDKISIDEGASEEEA' A
#
# COMPACT_ATOMS: atom_id res chain seq x y z
N MET A 1 0.49 -18.07 1.31
CA MET A 1 0.02 -17.07 2.30
C MET A 1 1.03 -15.96 2.30
N ILE A 2 0.63 -14.71 2.04
CA ILE A 2 1.55 -13.58 1.96
C ILE A 2 2.14 -13.33 3.36
N GLU A 3 3.45 -13.44 3.51
CA GLU A 3 4.10 -13.38 4.83
C GLU A 3 3.93 -12.04 5.53
N ALA A 4 3.93 -10.94 4.77
CA ALA A 4 3.72 -9.60 5.31
C ALA A 4 2.33 -9.42 5.96
N LEU A 5 1.32 -10.23 5.59
CA LEU A 5 -0.01 -10.21 6.22
C LEU A 5 -0.09 -11.11 7.48
N LYS A 6 0.95 -11.87 7.80
CA LYS A 6 1.03 -12.64 9.05
C LYS A 6 1.47 -11.78 10.24
N SER A 7 2.09 -10.64 9.98
CA SER A 7 2.59 -9.72 11.02
C SER A 7 1.65 -8.51 11.15
N ASP A 8 1.47 -8.02 12.37
CA ASP A 8 0.78 -6.75 12.62
C ASP A 8 1.65 -5.52 12.27
N GLU A 9 2.90 -5.72 11.84
CA GLU A 9 3.83 -4.63 11.47
C GLU A 9 3.25 -3.72 10.38
N ILE A 10 2.73 -4.29 9.30
CA ILE A 10 2.11 -3.53 8.21
C ILE A 10 0.84 -2.79 8.68
N VAL A 11 0.11 -3.38 9.64
CA VAL A 11 -1.08 -2.79 10.24
C VAL A 11 -0.70 -1.57 11.08
N GLN A 12 0.35 -1.68 11.90
CA GLN A 12 0.86 -0.58 12.72
C GLN A 12 1.42 0.55 11.86
N LYS A 13 2.16 0.21 10.79
CA LYS A 13 2.73 1.17 9.83
C LYS A 13 1.67 2.04 9.16
N VAL A 14 0.54 1.45 8.75
CA VAL A 14 -0.55 2.17 8.06
C VAL A 14 -1.57 2.79 9.04
N GLY A 15 -1.42 2.55 10.34
CA GLY A 15 -2.31 3.13 11.36
C GLY A 15 -3.65 2.40 11.54
N GLY A 16 -3.68 1.09 11.25
CA GLY A 16 -4.82 0.22 11.55
C GLY A 16 -5.33 -0.60 10.37
N ARG A 17 -6.10 -1.65 10.67
CA ARG A 17 -6.56 -2.64 9.67
C ARG A 17 -7.51 -2.03 8.64
N PHE A 18 -8.38 -1.12 9.05
CA PHE A 18 -9.31 -0.44 8.15
C PHE A 18 -8.57 0.41 7.13
N ARG A 19 -7.59 1.22 7.59
CA ARG A 19 -6.72 2.03 6.73
C ARG A 19 -5.93 1.13 5.78
N LEU A 20 -5.34 0.05 6.28
CA LEU A 20 -4.64 -0.93 5.44
C LEU A 20 -5.52 -1.50 4.33
N THR A 21 -6.74 -1.95 4.66
CA THR A 21 -7.69 -2.47 3.66
C THR A 21 -8.04 -1.42 2.61
N ALA A 22 -8.34 -0.19 3.03
CA ALA A 22 -8.68 0.90 2.11
C ALA A 22 -7.51 1.24 1.17
N LEU A 23 -6.28 1.32 1.71
CA LEU A 23 -5.08 1.58 0.91
C LEU A 23 -4.82 0.48 -0.11
N ILE A 24 -4.95 -0.78 0.31
CA ILE A 24 -4.78 -1.95 -0.58
C ILE A 24 -5.82 -1.92 -1.70
N GLN A 25 -7.09 -1.71 -1.38
CA GLN A 25 -8.18 -1.68 -2.37
C GLN A 25 -7.99 -0.56 -3.38
N ARG A 26 -7.64 0.66 -2.93
CA ARG A 26 -7.37 1.80 -3.81
C ARG A 26 -6.24 1.48 -4.78
N ARG A 27 -5.10 1.02 -4.25
CA ARG A 27 -3.91 0.77 -5.06
C ARG A 27 -4.09 -0.40 -6.02
N LEU A 28 -4.78 -1.46 -5.60
CA LEU A 28 -5.12 -2.57 -6.49
C LEU A 28 -5.95 -2.10 -7.69
N GLY A 29 -6.94 -1.21 -7.46
CA GLY A 29 -7.72 -0.61 -8.53
C GLY A 29 -6.84 0.13 -9.54
N GLU A 30 -5.91 0.96 -9.07
CA GLU A 30 -4.96 1.67 -9.94
C GLU A 30 -4.13 0.71 -10.80
N ILE A 31 -3.62 -0.39 -10.22
CA ILE A 31 -2.84 -1.38 -10.96
C ILE A 31 -3.71 -2.11 -12.00
N ILE A 32 -4.95 -2.45 -11.65
CA ILE A 32 -5.93 -3.06 -12.57
C ILE A 32 -6.25 -2.12 -13.73
N ASP A 33 -6.34 -0.82 -13.48
CA ASP A 33 -6.56 0.23 -14.49
C ASP A 33 -5.31 0.51 -15.34
N GLY A 34 -4.19 -0.19 -15.09
CA GLY A 34 -2.97 -0.13 -15.88
C GLY A 34 -1.87 0.77 -15.32
N ALA A 35 -2.00 1.23 -14.07
CA ALA A 35 -0.92 1.96 -13.41
C ALA A 35 0.33 1.08 -13.29
N ARG A 36 1.50 1.71 -13.44
CA ARG A 36 2.77 1.00 -13.29
C ARG A 36 3.05 0.71 -11.81
N PRO A 37 3.45 -0.53 -11.47
CA PRO A 37 4.04 -0.85 -10.17
C PRO A 37 5.23 0.07 -9.85
N LEU A 38 5.34 0.49 -8.61
CA LEU A 38 6.47 1.26 -8.07
C LEU A 38 7.59 0.33 -7.56
N VAL A 39 7.34 -0.98 -7.53
CA VAL A 39 8.31 -2.04 -7.20
C VAL A 39 8.44 -3.00 -8.38
N GLU A 40 9.57 -3.70 -8.45
CA GLU A 40 9.76 -4.73 -9.47
C GLU A 40 8.79 -5.89 -9.25
N ARG A 41 8.06 -6.25 -10.32
CA ARG A 41 7.00 -7.25 -10.22
C ARG A 41 7.54 -8.65 -10.00
N ASN A 42 8.71 -9.03 -10.53
CA ASN A 42 9.42 -10.29 -10.24
C ASN A 42 8.55 -11.57 -10.08
N GLY A 43 7.44 -11.68 -10.82
CA GLY A 43 6.48 -12.81 -10.71
C GLY A 43 5.41 -12.70 -9.61
N MET A 44 5.38 -11.61 -8.85
CA MET A 44 4.42 -11.29 -7.81
C MET A 44 3.03 -10.98 -8.39
N SER A 45 2.00 -11.38 -7.65
CA SER A 45 0.61 -10.94 -7.88
C SER A 45 0.44 -9.46 -7.60
N ASP A 46 -0.63 -8.84 -8.11
CA ASP A 46 -0.92 -7.43 -7.87
C ASP A 46 -1.01 -7.11 -6.37
N LEU A 47 -1.60 -8.01 -5.58
CA LEU A 47 -1.70 -7.84 -4.13
C LEU A 47 -0.33 -7.86 -3.45
N GLU A 48 0.57 -8.75 -3.88
CA GLU A 48 1.93 -8.81 -3.35
C GLU A 48 2.74 -7.56 -3.73
N VAL A 49 2.55 -7.05 -4.95
CA VAL A 49 3.13 -5.78 -5.40
C VAL A 49 2.68 -4.63 -4.51
N VAL A 50 1.36 -4.49 -4.27
CA VAL A 50 0.81 -3.43 -3.41
C VAL A 50 1.37 -3.52 -1.99
N ILE A 51 1.45 -4.73 -1.45
CA ILE A 51 2.02 -4.95 -0.11
C ILE A 51 3.50 -4.55 -0.07
N GLN A 52 4.28 -4.88 -1.09
CA GLN A 52 5.67 -4.46 -1.20
C GLN A 52 5.81 -2.93 -1.32
N GLU A 53 4.94 -2.27 -2.06
CA GLU A 53 4.91 -0.81 -2.15
C GLU A 53 4.65 -0.16 -0.78
N ILE A 54 3.73 -0.72 0.03
CA ILE A 54 3.46 -0.26 1.40
C ILE A 54 4.69 -0.49 2.28
N MET A 55 5.27 -1.70 2.24
CA MET A 55 6.42 -2.04 3.09
C MET A 55 7.66 -1.19 2.77
N GLN A 56 7.82 -0.76 1.51
CA GLN A 56 8.90 0.12 1.06
C GLN A 56 8.57 1.62 1.19
N ASP A 57 7.48 1.99 1.88
CA ASP A 57 7.04 3.38 2.07
C ASP A 57 6.79 4.16 0.76
N LYS A 58 6.51 3.45 -0.33
CA LYS A 58 6.25 4.08 -1.65
C LYS A 58 4.82 4.58 -1.78
N ILE A 59 3.90 4.02 -0.99
CA ILE A 59 2.51 4.46 -0.89
C ILE A 59 2.08 4.53 0.57
N SER A 60 1.25 5.53 0.89
CA SER A 60 0.67 5.74 2.21
C SER A 60 -0.73 6.36 2.09
N ILE A 61 -1.47 6.39 3.18
CA ILE A 61 -2.68 7.23 3.26
C ILE A 61 -2.23 8.63 3.65
N ASP A 62 -2.40 9.58 2.73
CA ASP A 62 -2.23 11.00 3.03
C ASP A 62 -3.40 11.44 3.91
N GLU A 63 -3.15 11.71 5.19
CA GLU A 63 -4.15 12.32 6.07
C GLU A 63 -4.18 13.82 5.83
N GLY A 64 -4.52 14.24 4.60
CA GLY A 64 -4.63 15.63 4.22
C GLY A 64 -3.42 16.44 4.67
N ALA A 65 -2.39 16.49 3.84
CA ALA A 65 -1.51 17.65 3.77
C ALA A 65 -2.38 18.90 3.53
N SER A 66 -2.97 19.43 4.61
CA SER A 66 -3.15 20.85 4.81
C SER A 66 -1.74 21.39 4.94
N GLU A 67 -1.13 21.66 3.81
CA GLU A 67 -0.07 22.65 3.72
C GLU A 67 -0.73 23.99 4.07
N GLU A 68 -0.91 24.26 5.36
CA GLU A 68 -0.91 25.63 5.87
C GLU A 68 0.50 26.16 5.62
N GLU A 69 0.69 26.76 4.44
CA GLU A 69 1.79 27.67 4.19
C GLU A 69 1.61 28.88 5.14
N ALA A 70 2.43 28.92 6.19
CA ALA A 70 2.56 30.04 7.13
C ALA A 70 3.86 30.80 6.90
#